data_AF-A0A530M7T6-F1
#
_entry.id   AF-A0A530M7T6-F1
#
_cell.length_a   1.000
_cell.length_b   1.000
_cell.length_c   1.000
_cell.angle_alpha   90.00
_cell.angle_beta   90.00
_cell.angle_gamma   90.00
#
_symmetry.space_group_name_H-M   'P 1'
#
loop_
_entity.id
_entity.type
_entity.pdbx_description
1 polymer ?
#
loop_
_entity_poly.entity_id
_entity_poly.type
_entity_poly.pdbx_seq_one_letter_code
_entity_poly.pdbx_strand_id
1 'polypeptide(L)'
;VTSRRFAFGPFLLDMQYGTLMREGKPVAIGHKGCLLLHALVQAAGQVLSKAALIEAAWPDTIVEESNLSVQIAALRKLLGPQPDGSAWIVTVSRTGYRFAAGELGVRYVLEGSVRRSGSHVRVSVQLVDAASASQIWAERYEMELAEAFAVQDAIAERITGAIEPELLKT
;
A
#
# COMPACT_ATOMS: atom_id res chain seq x y z
N VAL A 1 9.04 7.54 13.94
CA VAL A 1 8.70 6.20 13.47
C VAL A 1 8.50 6.27 11.96
N THR A 2 9.09 5.35 11.21
CA THR A 2 9.04 5.30 9.74
C THR A 2 7.73 4.64 9.34
N SER A 3 6.82 5.36 8.68
CA SER A 3 5.52 4.82 8.28
C SER A 3 5.64 4.22 6.87
N ARG A 4 5.56 2.89 6.78
CA ARG A 4 5.55 2.18 5.49
C ARG A 4 4.11 2.17 4.97
N ARG A 5 3.88 2.82 3.83
CA ARG A 5 2.56 2.93 3.19
C ARG A 5 2.63 2.36 1.79
N PHE A 6 1.57 1.68 1.39
CA PHE A 6 1.46 1.08 0.07
C PHE A 6 0.25 1.65 -0.67
N ALA A 7 0.49 2.24 -1.85
CA ALA A 7 -0.56 2.82 -2.68
C ALA A 7 -0.89 1.89 -3.85
N PHE A 8 -2.18 1.73 -4.14
CA PHE A 8 -2.66 0.96 -5.30
C PHE A 8 -4.03 1.46 -5.73
N GLY A 9 -4.15 1.87 -7.00
CA GLY A 9 -5.37 2.53 -7.49
C GLY A 9 -5.77 3.71 -6.57
N PRO A 10 -7.05 3.82 -6.17
CA PRO A 10 -7.50 4.88 -5.27
C PRO A 10 -7.18 4.60 -3.79
N PHE A 11 -6.46 3.51 -3.47
CA PHE A 11 -6.25 3.04 -2.11
C PHE A 11 -4.85 3.36 -1.58
N LEU A 12 -4.79 3.65 -0.28
CA LEU A 12 -3.55 3.77 0.49
C LEU A 12 -3.66 2.89 1.73
N LEU A 13 -2.77 1.91 1.84
CA LEU A 13 -2.68 0.99 2.97
C LEU A 13 -1.53 1.42 3.88
N ASP A 14 -1.83 1.73 5.14
CA ASP A 14 -0.84 2.01 6.16
C ASP A 14 -0.44 0.72 6.88
N MET A 15 0.81 0.27 6.65
CA MET A 15 1.35 -0.98 7.21
C MET A 15 1.59 -0.92 8.72
N GLN A 16 1.64 0.28 9.29
CA GLN A 16 1.94 0.48 10.69
C GLN A 16 0.68 0.53 11.54
N TYR A 17 -0.35 1.22 11.06
CA TYR A 17 -1.59 1.43 11.80
C TYR A 17 -2.74 0.52 11.36
N GLY A 18 -2.56 -0.28 10.30
CA GLY A 18 -3.59 -1.20 9.81
C GLY A 18 -4.82 -0.46 9.26
N THR A 19 -4.60 0.72 8.68
CA THR A 19 -5.68 1.54 8.12
C THR A 19 -5.62 1.51 6.60
N LEU A 20 -6.77 1.25 5.98
CA LEU A 20 -6.98 1.42 4.55
C LEU A 20 -7.68 2.75 4.31
N MET A 21 -7.18 3.54 3.37
CA MET A 21 -7.83 4.76 2.89
C MET A 21 -8.22 4.56 1.43
N ARG A 22 -9.32 5.20 1.02
CA ARG A 22 -9.74 5.33 -0.38
C ARG A 22 -9.95 6.81 -0.65
N GLU A 23 -9.19 7.38 -1.58
CA GLU A 23 -9.25 8.81 -1.92
C GLU A 23 -9.10 9.71 -0.67
N GLY A 24 -8.18 9.34 0.22
CA GLY A 24 -7.92 10.06 1.48
C GLY A 24 -8.96 9.84 2.60
N LYS A 25 -10.04 9.10 2.35
CA LYS A 25 -11.05 8.77 3.38
C LYS A 25 -10.78 7.40 4.00
N PRO A 26 -10.83 7.25 5.34
CA PRO A 26 -10.69 5.96 5.98
C PRO A 26 -11.78 4.98 5.52
N VAL A 27 -11.38 3.76 5.18
CA VAL A 27 -12.28 2.65 4.85
C VAL A 27 -12.21 1.64 5.99
N ALA A 28 -13.38 1.32 6.55
CA ALA A 28 -13.47 0.32 7.60
C ALA A 28 -13.09 -1.05 7.05
N ILE A 29 -11.94 -1.54 7.48
CA ILE A 29 -11.45 -2.89 7.21
C ILE A 29 -11.33 -3.62 8.55
N GLY A 30 -11.90 -4.82 8.65
CA GLY A 30 -11.74 -5.64 9.85
C GLY A 30 -10.27 -6.02 10.04
N HIS A 31 -9.81 -6.15 11.28
CA HIS A 31 -8.41 -6.44 11.61
C HIS A 31 -7.83 -7.65 10.83
N LYS A 32 -8.59 -8.75 10.72
CA LYS A 32 -8.18 -9.94 9.97
C LYS A 32 -8.10 -9.71 8.46
N GLY A 33 -9.07 -8.99 7.89
CA GLY A 33 -9.01 -8.57 6.49
C GLY A 33 -7.81 -7.67 6.20
N CYS A 34 -7.45 -6.79 7.16
CA CYS A 34 -6.29 -5.94 7.07
C CYS A 34 -4.99 -6.75 7.04
N LEU A 35 -4.81 -7.72 7.95
CA LEU A 35 -3.65 -8.62 7.96
C LEU A 35 -3.52 -9.42 6.64
N LEU A 36 -4.63 -9.93 6.12
CA LEU A 36 -4.63 -10.63 4.83
C LEU A 36 -4.21 -9.71 3.68
N LEU A 37 -4.75 -8.49 3.64
CA LEU A 37 -4.39 -7.50 2.62
C LEU A 37 -2.91 -7.12 2.72
N HIS A 38 -2.38 -6.95 3.93
CA HIS A 38 -0.95 -6.72 4.17
C HIS A 38 -0.09 -7.86 3.63
N ALA A 39 -0.44 -9.11 3.91
CA ALA A 39 0.31 -10.27 3.43
C ALA A 39 0.29 -10.35 1.90
N LEU A 40 -0.89 -10.20 1.29
CA LEU A 40 -1.08 -10.24 -0.16
C LEU A 40 -0.31 -9.13 -0.89
N VAL A 41 -0.33 -7.91 -0.36
CA VAL A 41 0.40 -6.76 -0.91
C VAL A 41 1.91 -6.95 -0.76
N GLN A 42 2.39 -7.41 0.40
CA GLN A 42 3.81 -7.66 0.63
C GLN A 42 4.38 -8.78 -0.24
N ALA A 43 3.55 -9.75 -0.62
CA ALA A 43 3.94 -10.80 -1.55
C ALA A 43 4.21 -10.28 -2.98
N ALA A 44 3.93 -9.00 -3.28
CA ALA A 44 4.31 -8.32 -4.52
C ALA A 44 3.91 -9.10 -5.79
N GLY A 45 2.68 -9.65 -5.81
CA GLY A 45 2.18 -10.44 -6.93
C GLY A 45 2.59 -11.92 -6.91
N GLN A 46 3.31 -12.39 -5.91
CA GLN A 46 3.48 -13.83 -5.68
C GLN A 46 2.19 -14.46 -5.16
N VAL A 47 2.04 -15.77 -5.42
CA VAL A 47 0.90 -16.54 -4.92
C VAL A 47 1.20 -16.96 -3.49
N LEU A 48 0.34 -16.57 -2.56
CA LEU A 48 0.36 -17.07 -1.20
C LEU A 48 -0.56 -18.27 -1.07
N SER A 49 -0.07 -19.33 -0.43
CA SER A 49 -0.87 -20.50 -0.13
C SER A 49 -1.96 -20.15 0.89
N LYS A 50 -3.05 -20.92 0.89
CA LYS A 50 -4.12 -20.74 1.89
C LYS A 50 -3.58 -20.89 3.31
N ALA A 51 -2.70 -21.86 3.53
CA ALA A 51 -2.07 -22.09 4.83
C ALA A 51 -1.22 -20.88 5.27
N ALA A 52 -0.41 -20.30 4.37
CA ALA A 52 0.39 -19.12 4.69
C ALA A 52 -0.48 -17.89 5.02
N LEU A 53 -1.61 -17.73 4.30
CA LEU A 53 -2.56 -16.66 4.59
C LEU A 53 -3.30 -16.86 5.92
N ILE A 54 -3.63 -18.12 6.25
CA ILE A 54 -4.23 -18.46 7.54
C ILE A 54 -3.24 -18.14 8.67
N GLU A 55 -1.99 -18.60 8.55
CA GLU A 55 -0.94 -18.33 9.53
C GLU A 55 -0.72 -16.83 9.73
N ALA A 56 -0.67 -16.05 8.63
CA ALA A 56 -0.44 -14.61 8.69
C ALA A 56 -1.56 -13.83 9.40
N ALA A 57 -2.82 -14.26 9.25
CA ALA A 57 -3.96 -13.57 9.83
C ALA A 57 -4.40 -14.16 11.19
N TRP A 58 -4.11 -15.43 11.45
CA TRP A 58 -4.51 -16.18 12.64
C TRP A 58 -3.36 -17.05 13.19
N PRO A 59 -2.23 -16.44 13.62
CA PRO A 59 -1.06 -17.21 14.08
C PRO A 59 -1.38 -18.10 15.30
N ASP A 60 -2.28 -17.64 16.18
CA ASP A 60 -2.64 -18.34 17.41
C ASP A 60 -4.07 -18.89 17.38
N THR A 61 -4.65 -19.11 16.19
CA THR A 61 -6.04 -19.57 16.09
C THR A 61 -6.24 -20.53 14.92
N ILE A 62 -6.71 -21.74 15.22
CA ILE A 62 -7.09 -22.70 14.19
C ILE A 62 -8.41 -22.23 13.56
N VAL A 63 -8.38 -21.97 12.26
CA VAL A 63 -9.55 -21.59 11.47
C VAL A 63 -9.68 -22.47 10.24
N GLU A 64 -10.90 -22.66 9.78
CA GLU A 64 -11.17 -23.36 8.52
C GLU A 64 -10.84 -22.48 7.30
N GLU A 65 -10.53 -23.11 6.16
CA GLU A 65 -10.35 -22.42 4.89
C GLU A 65 -11.61 -21.68 4.40
N SER A 66 -12.78 -22.12 4.84
CA SER A 66 -14.07 -21.47 4.59
C SER A 66 -14.07 -20.03 5.12
N ASN A 67 -13.47 -19.80 6.29
CA ASN A 67 -13.32 -18.48 6.88
C ASN A 67 -12.37 -17.58 6.07
N LEU A 68 -11.24 -18.12 5.59
CA LEU A 68 -10.35 -17.39 4.68
C LEU A 68 -11.11 -16.94 3.43
N SER A 69 -11.88 -17.85 2.83
CA SER A 69 -12.66 -17.57 1.62
C SER A 69 -13.68 -16.44 1.82
N VAL A 70 -14.35 -16.41 2.97
CA VAL A 70 -15.27 -15.33 3.36
C VAL A 70 -14.54 -13.99 3.50
N GLN A 71 -13.38 -13.97 4.15
CA GLN A 71 -12.59 -12.74 4.29
C GLN A 71 -12.08 -12.23 2.94
N ILE A 72 -11.63 -13.11 2.04
CA ILE A 72 -11.25 -12.72 0.68
C ILE A 72 -12.43 -12.15 -0.10
N ALA A 73 -13.62 -12.72 0.04
CA ALA A 73 -14.84 -12.19 -0.59
C ALA A 73 -15.20 -10.79 -0.05
N ALA A 74 -15.11 -10.59 1.27
CA ALA A 74 -15.33 -9.29 1.89
C ALA A 74 -14.32 -8.24 1.40
N LEU A 75 -13.03 -8.60 1.30
CA LEU A 75 -11.99 -7.73 0.76
C LEU A 75 -12.26 -7.36 -0.70
N ARG A 76 -12.63 -8.32 -1.56
CA ARG A 76 -12.98 -8.05 -2.96
C ARG A 76 -14.15 -7.07 -3.08
N LYS A 77 -15.19 -7.26 -2.26
CA LYS A 77 -16.35 -6.36 -2.23
C LYS A 77 -15.97 -4.95 -1.78
N LEU A 78 -15.10 -4.85 -0.78
CA LEU A 78 -14.61 -3.59 -0.25
C LEU A 78 -13.74 -2.83 -1.26
N LEU A 79 -12.83 -3.53 -1.94
CA LEU A 79 -11.91 -2.94 -2.91
C LEU A 79 -12.58 -2.62 -4.25
N GLY A 80 -13.65 -3.35 -4.60
CA GLY A 80 -14.29 -3.24 -5.90
C GLY A 80 -13.39 -3.76 -7.04
N PRO A 81 -13.76 -3.49 -8.29
CA PRO A 81 -12.91 -3.80 -9.44
C PRO A 81 -11.75 -2.81 -9.57
N GLN A 82 -10.72 -3.23 -10.29
CA GLN A 82 -9.66 -2.37 -10.82
C GLN A 82 -10.21 -1.46 -11.94
N PRO A 83 -9.46 -0.42 -12.35
CA PRO A 83 -9.85 0.43 -13.48
C PRO A 83 -10.08 -0.33 -14.79
N ASP A 84 -9.37 -1.44 -15.00
CA ASP A 84 -9.52 -2.33 -16.16
C ASP A 84 -10.68 -3.35 -16.02
N GLY A 85 -11.43 -3.29 -14.92
CA GLY A 85 -12.53 -4.21 -14.61
C GLY A 85 -12.10 -5.53 -13.96
N SER A 86 -10.81 -5.79 -13.80
CA SER A 86 -10.30 -7.01 -13.17
C SER A 86 -10.38 -6.94 -11.63
N ALA A 87 -10.12 -8.06 -10.93
CA ALA A 87 -10.17 -8.10 -9.46
C ALA A 87 -8.78 -7.87 -8.85
N TRP A 88 -8.69 -7.09 -7.76
CA TRP A 88 -7.44 -6.87 -7.02
C TRP A 88 -6.86 -8.14 -6.37
N ILE A 89 -7.71 -9.11 -6.02
CA ILE A 89 -7.29 -10.39 -5.43
C ILE A 89 -7.74 -11.51 -6.36
N VAL A 90 -6.80 -12.25 -6.92
CA VAL A 90 -7.06 -13.35 -7.85
C VAL A 90 -6.91 -14.68 -7.12
N THR A 91 -7.85 -15.59 -7.36
CA THR A 91 -7.75 -16.97 -6.88
C THR A 91 -6.86 -17.75 -7.84
N VAL A 92 -5.85 -18.42 -7.30
CA VAL A 92 -5.03 -19.38 -8.05
C VAL A 92 -5.48 -20.77 -7.65
N SER A 93 -6.16 -21.44 -8.58
CA SER A 93 -6.80 -22.74 -8.37
C SER A 93 -5.88 -23.73 -7.63
N ARG A 94 -6.41 -24.34 -6.58
CA ARG A 94 -5.72 -25.33 -5.71
C ARG A 94 -4.48 -24.83 -4.96
N THR A 95 -4.09 -23.57 -5.11
CA THR A 95 -2.88 -23.01 -4.48
C THR A 95 -3.24 -22.01 -3.39
N GLY A 96 -4.01 -20.98 -3.75
CA GLY A 96 -4.35 -19.91 -2.82
C GLY A 96 -4.73 -18.63 -3.53
N TYR A 97 -4.17 -17.51 -3.08
CA TYR A 97 -4.54 -16.19 -3.56
C TYR A 97 -3.31 -15.35 -3.87
N ARG A 98 -3.47 -14.44 -4.83
CA ARG A 98 -2.46 -13.47 -5.23
C ARG A 98 -3.09 -12.09 -5.24
N PHE A 99 -2.33 -11.08 -4.80
CA PHE A 99 -2.67 -9.70 -5.11
C PHE A 99 -2.38 -9.45 -6.60
N ALA A 100 -3.43 -9.33 -7.40
CA ALA A 100 -3.33 -8.86 -8.76
C ALA A 100 -3.22 -7.34 -8.70
N ALA A 101 -2.04 -6.88 -8.31
CA ALA A 101 -1.47 -5.71 -8.90
C ALA A 101 -1.31 -6.03 -10.40
N GLY A 102 -2.34 -5.83 -11.23
CA GLY A 102 -2.17 -5.95 -12.67
C GLY A 102 -0.98 -5.06 -13.02
N GLU A 103 0.10 -5.65 -13.56
CA GLU A 103 1.35 -4.99 -13.92
C GLU A 103 1.44 -3.60 -13.29
N LEU A 104 1.74 -3.51 -11.99
CA LEU A 104 1.78 -2.21 -11.33
C LEU A 104 2.74 -1.38 -12.16
N GLY A 105 2.24 -0.46 -12.98
CA GLY A 105 2.98 0.61 -13.65
C GLY A 105 3.57 1.59 -12.62
N VAL A 106 3.84 1.09 -11.43
CA VAL A 106 4.43 1.72 -10.27
C VAL A 106 5.78 1.03 -10.12
N ARG A 107 6.70 1.40 -11.02
CA ARG A 107 8.13 1.13 -10.88
C ARG A 107 8.68 1.73 -9.58
N TYR A 108 7.95 2.69 -8.99
CA TYR A 108 8.42 3.53 -7.91
C TYR A 108 7.38 3.69 -6.79
N VAL A 109 7.72 3.26 -5.57
CA VAL A 109 6.95 3.47 -4.33
C VAL A 109 7.37 4.79 -3.70
N LEU A 110 6.41 5.68 -3.45
CA LEU A 110 6.64 6.86 -2.62
C LEU A 110 6.34 6.54 -1.15
N GLU A 111 7.36 6.45 -0.32
CA GLU A 111 7.22 6.30 1.13
C GLU A 111 7.47 7.63 1.82
N GLY A 112 6.84 7.88 2.97
CA GLY A 112 7.12 9.11 3.70
C GLY A 112 6.55 9.15 5.10
N SER A 113 7.12 10.02 5.92
CA SER A 113 6.68 10.25 7.29
C SER A 113 6.38 11.73 7.51
N VAL A 114 5.28 12.02 8.19
CA VAL A 114 4.95 13.35 8.69
C VAL A 114 5.07 13.31 10.20
N ARG A 115 5.91 14.14 10.79
CA ARG A 115 6.07 14.29 12.24
C ARG A 115 5.75 15.71 12.64
N ARG A 116 4.92 15.89 13.66
CA ARG A 116 4.56 17.22 14.18
C ARG A 116 5.14 17.41 15.57
N SER A 117 5.74 18.58 15.82
CA SER A 117 6.17 19.05 17.13
C SER A 117 5.70 20.48 17.33
N GLY A 118 4.69 20.68 18.18
CA GLY A 118 4.03 21.98 18.33
C GLY A 118 3.41 22.46 17.03
N SER A 119 3.89 23.60 16.53
CA SER A 119 3.51 24.19 15.25
C SER A 119 4.36 23.68 14.09
N HIS A 120 5.51 23.03 14.35
CA HIS A 120 6.40 22.57 13.30
C HIS A 120 6.01 21.19 12.78
N VAL A 121 6.02 21.04 11.46
CA VAL A 121 5.78 19.81 10.73
C VAL A 121 7.05 19.44 9.97
N ARG A 122 7.44 18.19 10.10
CA ARG A 122 8.55 17.58 9.39
C ARG A 122 8.01 16.51 8.48
N VAL A 123 8.12 16.73 7.17
CA VAL A 123 7.77 15.76 6.15
C VAL A 123 9.07 15.15 5.63
N SER A 124 9.15 13.83 5.55
CA SER A 124 10.22 13.12 4.87
C SER A 124 9.57 12.24 3.83
N VAL A 125 10.03 12.32 2.59
CA VAL A 125 9.47 11.57 1.46
C VAL A 125 10.63 10.89 0.76
N GLN A 126 10.45 9.65 0.34
CA GLN A 126 11.41 8.90 -0.45
C GLN A 126 10.69 8.16 -1.57
N LEU A 127 11.35 8.05 -2.70
CA LEU A 127 10.95 7.25 -3.83
C LEU A 127 11.85 6.02 -3.88
N VAL A 128 11.24 4.84 -3.93
CA VAL A 128 11.94 3.55 -3.88
C VAL A 128 11.53 2.74 -5.10
N ASP A 129 12.48 2.17 -5.83
CA ASP A 129 12.20 1.21 -6.88
C ASP A 129 11.52 -0.02 -6.26
N ALA A 130 10.29 -0.32 -6.71
CA ALA A 130 9.49 -1.39 -6.13
C ALA A 130 10.08 -2.79 -6.36
N ALA A 131 10.83 -2.98 -7.46
CA ALA A 131 11.37 -4.27 -7.87
C ALA A 131 12.68 -4.62 -7.14
N SER A 132 13.51 -3.62 -6.86
CA SER A 132 14.83 -3.76 -6.26
C SER A 132 14.91 -3.29 -4.80
N ALA A 133 13.85 -2.65 -4.30
CA ALA A 133 13.83 -1.96 -3.01
C ALA A 133 14.93 -0.88 -2.87
N SER A 134 15.45 -0.36 -4.00
CA SER A 134 16.49 0.67 -4.00
C SER A 134 15.90 2.06 -3.86
N GLN A 135 16.50 2.89 -3.00
CA GLN A 135 16.09 4.30 -2.87
C GLN A 135 16.58 5.08 -4.11
N ILE A 136 15.64 5.65 -4.85
CA ILE A 136 15.91 6.49 -6.03
C ILE A 136 16.03 7.95 -5.63
N TRP A 137 15.19 8.38 -4.69
CA TRP A 137 15.15 9.77 -4.25
C TRP A 137 14.68 9.85 -2.79
N ALA A 138 15.13 10.86 -2.06
CA ALA A 138 14.57 11.20 -0.76
C ALA A 138 14.78 12.69 -0.46
N GLU A 139 13.75 13.35 0.08
CA GLU A 139 13.82 14.72 0.54
C GLU A 139 13.09 14.90 1.87
N ARG A 140 13.49 15.94 2.60
CA ARG A 140 12.90 16.31 3.88
C ARG A 140 12.57 17.79 3.90
N TYR A 141 11.37 18.09 4.37
CA TYR A 141 10.86 19.44 4.57
C TYR A 141 10.61 19.65 6.06
N GLU A 142 11.01 20.80 6.57
CA GLU A 142 10.63 21.29 7.90
C GLU A 142 9.91 22.61 7.70
N MET A 143 8.71 22.72 8.25
CA MET A 143 7.80 23.83 7.97
C MET A 143 6.86 24.11 9.14
N GLU A 144 6.22 25.27 9.13
CA GLU A 144 5.14 25.60 10.06
C GLU A 144 3.81 24.99 9.60
N LEU A 145 2.95 24.58 10.54
CA LEU A 145 1.67 23.89 10.26
C LEU A 145 0.74 24.74 9.39
N ALA A 146 0.79 26.06 9.55
CA ALA A 146 0.03 27.00 8.75
C ALA A 146 0.41 26.95 7.26
N GLU A 147 1.64 26.52 6.95
CA GLU A 147 2.18 26.45 5.59
C GLU A 147 2.07 25.02 5.00
N ALA A 148 1.71 24.02 5.83
CA ALA A 148 1.67 22.59 5.46
C ALA A 148 0.80 22.28 4.22
N PHE A 149 -0.24 23.07 3.99
CA PHE A 149 -1.12 22.90 2.83
C PHE A 149 -0.51 23.41 1.52
N ALA A 150 0.40 24.38 1.56
CA ALA A 150 1.08 24.91 0.37
C ALA A 150 2.14 23.94 -0.21
N VAL A 151 2.53 22.92 0.57
CA VAL A 151 3.55 21.94 0.19
C VAL A 151 2.99 20.76 -0.59
N GLN A 152 1.67 20.57 -0.63
CA GLN A 152 1.04 19.49 -1.40
C GLN A 152 1.41 19.55 -2.89
N ASP A 153 1.29 20.74 -3.50
CA ASP A 153 1.59 20.93 -4.93
C ASP A 153 3.11 20.88 -5.20
N ALA A 154 3.91 21.46 -4.31
CA ALA A 154 5.37 21.51 -4.45
C ALA A 154 6.04 20.12 -4.34
N ILE A 155 5.49 19.22 -3.51
CA ILE A 155 5.96 17.84 -3.42
C ILE A 155 5.59 17.06 -4.68
N ALA A 156 4.37 17.24 -5.21
CA ALA A 156 3.93 16.57 -6.42
C ALA A 156 4.79 16.96 -7.64
N GLU A 157 5.11 18.25 -7.80
CA GLU A 157 6.00 18.73 -8.87
C GLU A 157 7.42 18.16 -8.76
N ARG A 158 8.01 18.12 -7.56
CA ARG A 158 9.35 17.56 -7.34
C ARG A 158 9.42 16.06 -7.55
N ILE A 159 8.40 15.31 -7.11
CA ILE A 159 8.30 13.87 -7.38
C ILE A 159 8.23 13.63 -8.87
N THR A 160 7.42 14.41 -9.59
CA THR A 160 7.28 14.29 -11.05
C THR A 160 8.64 14.51 -11.74
N GLY A 161 9.36 15.58 -11.39
CA GLY A 161 10.70 15.87 -11.93
C GLY A 161 11.78 14.87 -11.52
N ALA A 162 11.62 14.13 -10.42
CA ALA A 162 12.55 13.08 -10.01
C ALA A 162 12.26 11.73 -10.69
N ILE A 163 11.00 11.46 -11.04
CA ILE A 163 10.57 10.23 -11.73
C ILE A 163 10.88 10.30 -13.23
N GLU A 164 10.67 11.45 -13.87
CA GLU A 164 10.81 11.63 -15.33
C GLU A 164 12.16 11.18 -15.91
N PRO A 165 13.33 11.52 -15.30
CA PRO A 165 14.63 11.10 -15.78
C PRO A 165 14.88 9.59 -15.65
N GLU A 166 14.26 8.94 -14.65
CA GLU A 166 14.39 7.49 -14.44
C GLU A 166 13.45 6.68 -15.35
N LEU A 167 12.31 7.26 -15.75
CA LEU A 167 11.43 6.68 -16.77
C LEU A 167 12.10 6.65 -18.16
N LEU A 168 12.91 7.66 -18.47
CA LEU A 168 13.61 7.82 -19.75
C LEU A 168 14.89 6.98 -19.89
N LYS A 169 15.34 6.27 -18.84
CA LYS A 169 16.49 5.34 -18.89
C LYS A 169 16.16 3.96 -19.45
N THR A 170 15.09 3.85 -20.24
CA THR A 170 14.68 2.61 -20.91
C THR A 170 15.26 2.57 -22.32
#